data_AF-A0AAP0NL61-F1
#
_entry.id   AF-A0AAP0NL61-F1
#
_cell.length_a   1.000
_cell.length_b   1.000
_cell.length_c   1.000
_cell.angle_alpha   90.00
_cell.angle_beta   90.00
_cell.angle_gamma   90.00
#
_symmetry.space_group_name_H-M   'P 1'
#
loop_
_entity.id
_entity.type
_entity.pdbx_description
1 polymer ?
#
loop_
_entity_poly.entity_id
_entity_poly.type
_entity_poly.pdbx_seq_one_letter_code
_entity_poly.pdbx_strand_id
1 'polypeptide(L)'
;MTLGLPCAHELATYQLAGSPIPLDDIHKHWQKLSMNHEHVVNRTKYNFRDEIQRVIEIFQSFGSEDQRMRIVQQFREISCPSSLSLVPPKEKLKTRGRKRSKSGKGKVSQVGKKRKTSKED
;
A
#
# COMPACT_ATOMS: atom_id res chain seq x y z
N MET A 1 -14.08 5.84 25.77
CA MET A 1 -13.75 4.62 24.99
C MET A 1 -12.28 4.32 25.20
N THR A 2 -11.96 3.35 26.05
CA THR A 2 -10.59 2.84 26.18
C THR A 2 -10.38 1.83 25.06
N LEU A 3 -9.27 1.96 24.31
CA LEU A 3 -8.98 1.13 23.15
C LEU A 3 -8.57 -0.32 23.53
N GLY A 4 -8.94 -0.80 24.73
CA GLY A 4 -8.61 -2.14 25.21
C GLY A 4 -7.15 -2.34 25.61
N LEU A 5 -6.41 -1.26 25.87
CA LEU A 5 -5.05 -1.26 26.41
C LEU A 5 -5.01 -0.43 27.70
N PRO A 6 -4.07 -0.73 28.62
CA PRO A 6 -3.87 0.09 29.80
C PRO A 6 -3.58 1.54 29.42
N CYS A 7 -4.13 2.46 30.19
CA CYS A 7 -3.91 3.87 29.97
C CYS A 7 -2.56 4.32 30.55
N ALA A 8 -2.16 5.56 30.26
CA ALA A 8 -0.83 6.05 30.57
C ALA A 8 -0.46 5.97 32.06
N HIS A 9 -1.42 6.17 32.97
CA HIS A 9 -1.15 6.11 34.41
C HIS A 9 -0.95 4.68 34.91
N GLU A 10 -1.69 3.71 34.38
CA GLU A 10 -1.51 2.27 34.66
C GLU A 10 -0.13 1.82 34.15
N LEU A 11 0.23 2.22 32.93
CA LEU A 11 1.56 1.95 32.36
C LEU A 11 2.69 2.53 33.22
N ALA A 12 2.54 3.75 33.73
CA ALA A 12 3.52 4.35 34.64
C ALA A 12 3.63 3.56 35.96
N THR A 13 2.52 3.04 36.47
CA THR A 13 2.50 2.22 37.68
C THR A 13 3.27 0.91 37.47
N TYR A 14 3.05 0.21 36.36
CA TYR A 14 3.80 -1.02 36.04
C TYR A 14 5.30 -0.76 35.87
N GLN A 15 5.66 0.36 35.24
CA GLN A 15 7.07 0.76 35.10
C GLN A 15 7.74 1.03 36.45
N LEU A 16 7.06 1.78 37.34
CA LEU A 16 7.57 2.06 38.69
C LEU A 16 7.69 0.78 39.53
N ALA A 17 6.76 -0.16 39.35
CA ALA A 17 6.78 -1.46 40.01
C ALA A 17 7.75 -2.47 39.37
N GLY A 18 8.45 -2.11 38.29
CA GLY A 18 9.34 -3.02 37.56
C GLY A 18 8.65 -4.27 37.01
N SER A 19 7.33 -4.21 36.85
CA SER A 19 6.50 -5.36 36.52
C SER A 19 6.04 -5.30 35.05
N PRO A 20 5.92 -6.44 34.37
CA PRO A 20 5.33 -6.48 33.04
C PRO A 20 3.84 -6.13 33.12
N ILE A 21 3.28 -5.67 31.99
CA ILE A 21 1.84 -5.42 31.87
C ILE A 21 1.09 -6.75 32.03
N PRO A 22 0.15 -6.87 32.98
CA PRO A 22 -0.67 -8.07 33.12
C PRO A 22 -1.51 -8.33 31.87
N LEU A 23 -1.60 -9.59 31.43
CA LEU A 23 -2.44 -9.93 30.27
C LEU A 23 -3.93 -9.67 30.53
N ASP A 24 -4.37 -9.77 31.78
CA ASP A 24 -5.76 -9.50 32.17
C ASP A 24 -6.18 -8.04 31.95
N ASP A 25 -5.20 -7.11 31.97
CA ASP A 25 -5.42 -5.69 31.73
C ASP A 25 -5.42 -5.35 30.22
N ILE A 26 -5.09 -6.33 29.37
CA ILE A 26 -5.08 -6.20 27.91
C ILE A 26 -6.33 -6.88 27.36
N HIS A 27 -7.13 -6.15 26.58
CA HIS A 27 -8.32 -6.73 25.94
C HIS A 27 -7.94 -7.88 24.99
N LYS A 28 -8.77 -8.94 24.93
CA LYS A 28 -8.55 -10.16 24.13
C LYS A 28 -8.15 -9.91 22.68
N HIS A 29 -8.65 -8.82 22.10
CA HIS A 29 -8.27 -8.38 20.75
C HIS A 29 -6.75 -8.18 20.58
N TRP A 30 -6.11 -7.54 21.56
CA TRP A 30 -4.68 -7.22 21.54
C TRP A 30 -3.79 -8.36 22.07
N GLN A 31 -4.37 -9.33 22.78
CA GLN A 31 -3.65 -10.53 23.22
C GLN A 31 -3.32 -11.47 22.03
N LYS A 32 -4.01 -11.33 20.89
CA LYS A 32 -3.81 -12.19 19.72
C LYS A 32 -2.54 -11.77 18.95
N LEU A 33 -1.45 -12.52 19.14
CA LEU A 33 -0.17 -12.33 18.44
C LEU A 33 -0.14 -12.86 17.00
N SER A 34 -1.19 -13.54 16.55
CA SER A 34 -1.23 -14.09 15.20
C SER A 34 -1.55 -12.98 14.19
N MET A 35 -0.61 -12.68 13.29
CA MET A 35 -0.88 -11.89 12.07
C MET A 35 -1.79 -12.62 11.07
N ASN A 36 -2.15 -13.86 11.39
CA ASN A 36 -3.27 -14.54 10.77
C ASN A 36 -4.51 -13.71 11.13
N HIS A 37 -4.86 -12.75 10.28
CA HIS A 37 -6.26 -12.55 10.02
C HIS A 37 -6.78 -13.95 9.67
N GLU A 38 -7.37 -14.61 10.67
CA GLU A 38 -8.61 -15.30 10.43
C GLU A 38 -9.52 -14.21 9.85
N HIS A 39 -9.34 -13.92 8.56
CA HIS A 39 -10.47 -13.96 7.69
C HIS A 39 -11.18 -15.21 8.18
N VAL A 40 -12.30 -15.02 8.87
CA VAL A 40 -13.35 -16.01 8.81
C VAL A 40 -13.59 -16.09 7.32
N VAL A 41 -12.78 -16.90 6.65
CA VAL A 41 -13.04 -17.35 5.32
C VAL A 41 -14.22 -18.22 5.66
N ASN A 42 -15.41 -17.61 5.65
CA ASN A 42 -16.53 -18.21 5.02
C ASN A 42 -15.97 -18.62 3.66
N ARG A 43 -15.35 -19.82 3.66
CA ARG A 43 -15.16 -20.65 2.50
C ARG A 43 -16.57 -21.14 2.18
N THR A 44 -17.53 -20.22 2.03
CA THR A 44 -18.60 -20.39 1.09
C THR A 44 -17.89 -20.91 -0.13
N LYS A 45 -18.19 -22.17 -0.47
CA LYS A 45 -17.52 -22.87 -1.55
C LYS A 45 -17.80 -22.07 -2.81
N TYR A 46 -16.93 -21.12 -3.13
CA TYR A 46 -17.00 -20.37 -4.36
C TYR A 46 -16.74 -21.38 -5.45
N ASN A 47 -17.80 -21.83 -6.10
CA ASN A 47 -17.65 -22.64 -7.28
C ASN A 47 -17.31 -21.69 -8.43
N PHE A 48 -16.03 -21.66 -8.79
CA PHE A 48 -15.52 -20.81 -9.86
C PHE A 48 -16.34 -21.00 -11.15
N ARG A 49 -16.79 -22.23 -11.44
CA ARG A 49 -17.61 -22.52 -12.62
C ARG A 49 -18.97 -21.82 -12.58
N ASP A 50 -19.64 -21.85 -11.43
CA ASP A 50 -20.97 -21.24 -11.26
C ASP A 50 -20.91 -19.72 -11.31
N GLU A 51 -19.81 -19.13 -10.82
CA GLU A 51 -19.56 -17.69 -10.94
C GLU A 51 -19.30 -17.28 -12.41
N ILE A 52 -18.47 -18.04 -13.13
CA ILE A 52 -18.21 -17.79 -14.56
C ILE A 52 -19.50 -17.93 -15.39
N GLN A 53 -20.34 -18.92 -15.06
CA GLN A 53 -21.62 -19.09 -15.73
C GLN A 53 -22.54 -17.89 -15.54
N ARG A 54 -22.65 -17.34 -14.33
CA ARG A 54 -23.40 -16.10 -14.06
C ARG A 54 -22.87 -14.91 -14.85
N VAL A 55 -21.55 -14.79 -14.99
CA VAL A 55 -20.96 -13.73 -15.82
C VAL A 55 -21.37 -13.87 -17.29
N ILE A 56 -21.37 -15.10 -17.83
CA ILE A 56 -21.78 -15.35 -19.22
C ILE A 56 -23.25 -14.94 -19.42
N GLU A 57 -24.13 -15.28 -18.48
CA GLU A 57 -25.54 -14.90 -18.51
C GLU A 57 -25.73 -13.38 -18.47
N ILE A 58 -25.00 -12.69 -17.58
CA ILE A 58 -25.01 -11.22 -17.51
C ILE A 58 -24.49 -10.62 -18.83
N PHE A 59 -23.41 -11.15 -19.38
CA PHE A 59 -22.84 -10.69 -20.66
C PHE A 59 -23.86 -10.80 -21.81
N GLN A 60 -24.58 -11.93 -21.87
CA GLN A 60 -25.62 -12.16 -22.88
C GLN A 60 -26.85 -11.27 -22.67
N SER A 61 -27.18 -10.94 -21.41
CA SER A 61 -28.33 -10.09 -21.06
C SER A 61 -28.17 -8.61 -21.47
N PHE A 62 -26.94 -8.14 -21.70
CA PHE A 62 -26.73 -6.77 -22.14
C PHE A 62 -27.19 -6.56 -23.59
N GLY A 63 -27.96 -5.49 -23.79
CA GLY A 63 -28.40 -5.04 -25.11
C GLY A 63 -27.40 -4.14 -25.84
N SER A 64 -26.42 -3.57 -25.13
CA SER A 64 -25.40 -2.66 -25.70
C SER A 64 -24.04 -3.34 -25.82
N GLU A 65 -23.37 -3.11 -26.95
CA GLU A 65 -22.01 -3.57 -27.21
C GLU A 65 -20.98 -2.94 -26.26
N ASP A 66 -21.17 -1.68 -25.85
CA ASP A 66 -20.29 -1.00 -24.91
C ASP A 66 -20.26 -1.68 -23.54
N GLN A 67 -21.42 -2.15 -23.06
CA GLN A 67 -21.52 -2.86 -21.78
C GLN A 67 -20.78 -4.21 -21.82
N ARG A 68 -20.89 -4.92 -22.95
CA ARG A 68 -20.18 -6.17 -23.20
C ARG A 68 -18.66 -5.95 -23.25
N MET A 69 -18.22 -4.91 -23.95
CA MET A 69 -16.79 -4.55 -24.05
C MET A 69 -16.17 -4.24 -22.68
N ARG A 70 -16.90 -3.57 -21.79
CA ARG A 70 -16.43 -3.30 -20.42
C ARG A 70 -16.18 -4.57 -19.60
N ILE A 71 -17.07 -5.57 -19.69
CA ILE A 71 -16.85 -6.86 -19.04
C ILE A 71 -15.63 -7.57 -19.62
N VAL A 72 -15.50 -7.61 -20.94
CA VAL A 72 -14.35 -8.26 -21.61
C VAL A 72 -13.04 -7.59 -21.18
N GLN A 73 -13.02 -6.26 -21.11
CA GLN A 73 -11.87 -5.52 -20.62
C GLN A 73 -11.53 -5.96 -19.19
N GLN A 74 -12.48 -5.91 -18.25
CA GLN A 74 -12.25 -6.33 -16.86
C GLN A 74 -11.70 -7.76 -16.75
N PHE A 75 -12.21 -8.69 -17.56
CA PHE A 75 -11.71 -10.06 -17.61
C PHE A 75 -10.26 -10.15 -18.08
N ARG A 76 -9.87 -9.35 -19.07
CA ARG A 76 -8.48 -9.28 -19.55
C ARG A 76 -7.55 -8.74 -18.47
N GLU A 77 -7.98 -7.73 -17.72
CA GLU A 77 -7.20 -7.14 -16.63
C GLU A 77 -6.89 -8.16 -15.54
N ILE A 78 -7.87 -8.99 -15.19
CA ILE A 78 -7.72 -10.04 -14.16
C ILE A 78 -6.91 -11.24 -14.70
N SER A 79 -7.16 -11.65 -15.95
CA SER A 79 -6.55 -12.86 -16.54
C SER A 79 -5.12 -12.62 -17.01
N CYS A 80 -4.78 -11.40 -17.41
CA CYS A 80 -3.47 -11.03 -17.91
C CYS A 80 -3.08 -9.64 -17.37
N PRO A 81 -2.63 -9.56 -16.10
CA PRO A 81 -2.24 -8.29 -15.49
C PRO A 81 -1.07 -7.62 -16.24
N SER A 82 -0.25 -8.40 -16.95
CA SER A 82 0.83 -7.89 -17.82
C SER A 82 0.33 -7.12 -19.04
N SER A 83 -0.92 -7.34 -19.46
CA SER A 83 -1.56 -6.57 -20.55
C SER A 83 -2.12 -5.23 -20.07
N LEU A 84 -2.21 -5.03 -18.75
CA LEU A 84 -2.57 -3.76 -18.17
C LEU A 84 -1.37 -2.82 -18.37
N SER A 85 -1.53 -1.86 -19.28
CA SER A 85 -0.59 -0.75 -19.37
C SER A 85 -0.51 -0.12 -17.97
N LEU A 86 0.63 -0.28 -17.30
CA LEU A 86 0.98 0.41 -16.08
C LEU A 86 1.17 1.89 -16.42
N VAL A 87 0.10 2.57 -16.83
CA VAL A 87 0.10 4.00 -17.06
C VAL A 87 0.21 4.61 -15.67
N PRO A 88 1.36 5.20 -15.30
CA PRO A 88 1.43 5.94 -14.05
C PRO A 88 0.36 7.03 -14.11
N PRO A 89 -0.30 7.37 -12.98
CA PRO A 89 -1.24 8.48 -12.93
C PRO A 89 -0.65 9.69 -13.66
N LYS A 90 -1.42 10.25 -14.61
CA LYS A 90 -0.96 11.35 -15.48
C LYS A 90 -0.44 12.55 -14.68
N GLU A 91 -0.92 12.68 -13.45
CA GLU A 91 -0.55 13.76 -12.56
C GLU A 91 0.30 13.23 -11.40
N LYS A 92 1.52 13.76 -11.29
CA LYS A 92 2.32 13.62 -10.08
C LYS A 92 1.56 14.35 -8.97
N LEU A 93 0.78 13.62 -8.20
CA LEU A 93 0.14 14.16 -7.01
C LEU A 93 1.22 14.87 -6.19
N LYS A 94 0.99 16.15 -5.89
CA LYS A 94 1.79 16.88 -4.90
C LYS A 94 1.51 16.25 -3.55
N THR A 95 2.08 15.08 -3.29
CA THR A 95 2.14 14.55 -1.94
C THR A 95 2.82 15.62 -1.11
N ARG A 96 2.19 16.02 0.00
CA ARG A 96 2.73 16.98 0.96
C ARG A 96 3.95 16.33 1.63
N GLY A 97 5.03 16.19 0.88
CA GLY A 97 6.27 15.61 1.32
C GLY A 97 6.88 16.47 2.42
N ARG A 98 7.66 15.82 3.27
CA ARG A 98 8.50 16.51 4.25
C ARG A 98 9.44 17.46 3.51
N LYS A 99 9.45 18.75 3.90
CA LYS A 99 10.42 19.72 3.38
C LYS A 99 11.82 19.18 3.66
N ARG A 100 12.58 18.80 2.63
CA ARG A 100 14.01 18.50 2.79
C ARG A 100 14.71 19.81 3.13
N SER A 101 15.25 19.91 4.34
CA SER A 101 16.14 21.01 4.69
C SER A 101 17.35 20.95 3.76
N LYS A 102 17.66 22.05 3.06
CA LYS A 102 18.90 22.18 2.31
C LYS A 102 20.05 22.28 3.31
N SER A 103 20.59 21.14 3.74
CA SER A 103 21.86 21.09 4.44
C SER A 103 22.98 21.41 3.44
N GLY A 104 23.52 22.63 3.55
CA GLY A 104 24.91 23.02 3.32
C GLY A 104 25.58 22.60 2.02
N LYS A 105 25.80 23.58 1.13
CA LYS A 105 26.85 23.54 0.10
C LYS A 105 28.22 23.27 0.75
N GLY A 106 28.77 22.07 0.57
CA GLY A 106 30.19 21.83 0.76
C GLY A 106 30.97 22.49 -0.37
N LYS A 107 31.79 23.50 -0.05
CA LYS A 107 32.74 24.14 -0.96
C LYS A 107 33.76 23.10 -1.42
N VAL A 108 33.80 22.79 -2.72
CA VAL A 108 35.00 22.21 -3.34
C VAL A 108 35.84 23.39 -3.84
N SER A 109 36.96 23.60 -3.17
CA SER A 109 37.96 24.63 -3.49
C SER A 109 38.66 24.29 -4.81
N GLN A 110 38.69 25.27 -5.72
CA GLN A 110 39.55 25.25 -6.90
C GLN A 110 41.02 25.45 -6.48
N VAL A 111 41.92 24.61 -6.98
CA VAL A 111 43.33 24.96 -7.21
C VAL A 111 43.61 24.72 -8.68
N GLY A 112 43.85 25.81 -9.41
CA GLY A 112 44.15 25.78 -10.83
C GLY A 112 45.60 25.39 -11.12
N LYS A 113 45.82 24.78 -12.28
CA LYS A 113 47.07 24.91 -13.03
C LYS A 113 46.74 25.08 -14.51
N LYS A 114 47.11 26.26 -15.00
CA LYS A 114 46.96 26.83 -16.34
C LYS A 114 48.08 26.31 -17.24
N ARG A 115 47.78 26.02 -18.52
CA ARG A 115 48.64 26.12 -19.72
C ARG A 115 47.87 25.51 -20.92
N LYS A 116 47.91 25.96 -22.17
CA LYS A 116 48.03 27.26 -22.89
C LYS A 116 47.89 26.86 -24.38
N THR A 117 46.99 27.52 -25.14
CA THR A 117 46.96 27.75 -26.63
C THR A 117 46.95 26.51 -27.56
N SER A 118 46.35 26.45 -28.76
CA SER A 118 45.93 27.39 -29.84
C SER A 118 45.05 26.57 -30.84
N LYS A 119 43.90 27.07 -31.33
CA LYS A 119 43.60 27.71 -32.64
C LYS A 119 43.63 26.80 -33.90
N GLU A 120 42.48 26.79 -34.63
CA GLU A 120 42.20 26.59 -36.10
C GLU A 120 42.89 25.41 -36.84
N ASP A 121 42.28 24.66 -37.76
CA ASP A 121 41.15 24.83 -38.69
C ASP A 121 40.29 23.54 -38.78
#